data_AF-A0A348XDR0-F1
#
_entry.id   AF-A0A348XDR0-F1
#
_cell.length_a   1.000
_cell.length_b   1.000
_cell.length_c   1.000
_cell.angle_alpha   90.00
_cell.angle_beta   90.00
_cell.angle_gamma   90.00
#
_symmetry.space_group_name_H-M   'P 1'
#
loop_
_entity.id
_entity.type
_entity.pdbx_description
1 polymer ?
#
loop_
_entity_poly.entity_id
_entity_poly.type
_entity_poly.pdbx_seq_one_letter_code
_entity_poly.pdbx_strand_id
1 'polypeptide(L)'
;MILSDATLKRMIDSGELDVNPLVDNSIQPASIDCRLGDHFLVMEDKNMGVVRLDDEILYRDFNGPNLTLPPHSFVLATTMEYVRL
;
A
#
# COMPACT_ATOMS: atom_id res chain seq x y z
N MET A 1 -9.38 -3.20 -20.00
CA MET A 1 -9.28 -1.86 -20.63
C MET A 1 -8.66 -0.94 -19.59
N ILE A 2 -7.69 -0.09 -19.96
CA ILE A 2 -7.10 0.88 -19.04
C ILE A 2 -7.96 2.15 -19.03
N LEU A 3 -8.18 2.75 -17.86
CA LEU A 3 -8.97 3.96 -17.70
C LEU A 3 -8.09 5.20 -17.90
N SER A 4 -8.57 6.17 -18.68
CA SER A 4 -7.90 7.47 -18.81
C SER A 4 -8.09 8.33 -17.57
N ASP A 5 -7.22 9.33 -17.41
CA ASP A 5 -7.34 10.37 -16.38
C ASP A 5 -8.73 11.02 -16.34
N ALA A 6 -9.32 11.34 -17.50
CA ALA A 6 -10.65 11.90 -17.62
C ALA A 6 -11.74 10.94 -17.12
N THR A 7 -11.55 9.62 -17.30
CA THR A 7 -12.48 8.61 -16.81
C THR A 7 -12.33 8.42 -15.30
N LEU A 8 -11.09 8.35 -14.80
CA LEU A 8 -10.79 8.25 -13.37
C LEU A 8 -11.38 9.43 -12.61
N LYS A 9 -11.19 10.66 -13.10
CA LYS A 9 -11.77 11.88 -12.50
C LYS A 9 -13.29 11.79 -12.40
N ARG A 10 -13.98 11.40 -13.49
CA ARG A 10 -15.44 11.23 -13.45
C ARG A 10 -15.90 10.17 -12.46
N MET A 11 -15.19 9.05 -12.34
CA MET A 11 -15.56 7.98 -11.40
C MET A 11 -15.34 8.41 -9.94
N ILE A 12 -14.32 9.22 -9.67
CA ILE A 12 -14.09 9.84 -8.36
C ILE A 12 -15.21 10.85 -8.06
N ASP A 13 -15.52 11.72 -9.01
CA ASP A 13 -16.58 12.73 -8.87
C ASP A 13 -17.97 12.09 -8.69
N SER A 14 -18.23 10.93 -9.31
CA SER A 14 -19.48 10.19 -9.14
C SER A 14 -19.54 9.33 -7.88
N GLY A 15 -18.40 9.12 -7.20
CA GLY A 15 -18.28 8.26 -6.02
C GLY A 15 -18.23 6.76 -6.33
N GLU A 16 -18.17 6.37 -7.60
CA GLU A 16 -17.94 4.98 -8.03
C GLU A 16 -16.55 4.48 -7.61
N LEU A 17 -15.56 5.37 -7.67
CA LEU A 17 -14.20 5.14 -7.17
C LEU A 17 -13.94 6.10 -6.01
N ASP A 18 -13.42 5.59 -4.89
CA ASP A 18 -12.96 6.45 -3.79
C ASP A 18 -11.48 6.19 -3.52
N VAL A 19 -10.73 7.28 -3.42
CA VAL A 19 -9.30 7.28 -3.09
C VAL A 19 -9.10 8.40 -2.08
N ASN A 20 -8.81 8.06 -0.83
CA ASN A 20 -8.77 9.04 0.25
C ASN A 20 -7.58 8.80 1.20
N PRO A 21 -6.68 9.79 1.40
CA PRO A 21 -6.68 11.14 0.82
C PRO A 21 -6.06 11.19 -0.57
N LEU A 22 -6.78 11.74 -1.55
CA LEU A 22 -6.24 12.05 -2.88
C LEU A 22 -5.52 13.40 -2.86
N VAL A 23 -4.26 13.44 -3.30
CA VAL A 23 -3.44 14.66 -3.35
C VAL A 23 -3.45 15.25 -4.76
N ASP A 24 -3.19 16.55 -4.83
CA ASP A 24 -3.01 17.24 -6.10
C ASP A 24 -1.92 16.56 -6.94
N ASN A 25 -2.19 16.42 -8.24
CA ASN A 25 -1.32 15.78 -9.23
C ASN A 25 -1.10 14.26 -9.05
N SER A 26 -1.82 13.57 -8.16
CA SER A 26 -1.77 12.10 -8.09
C SER A 26 -2.38 11.43 -9.33
N ILE A 27 -3.34 12.06 -10.02
CA ILE A 27 -3.95 11.50 -11.23
C ILE A 27 -3.02 11.71 -12.43
N GLN A 28 -2.51 10.61 -12.97
CA GLN A 28 -1.66 10.53 -14.17
C GLN A 28 -2.53 10.18 -15.41
N PRO A 29 -1.98 10.21 -16.64
CA PRO A 29 -2.76 9.99 -17.87
C PRO A 29 -3.62 8.71 -17.88
N ALA A 30 -3.20 7.69 -17.14
CA ALA A 30 -3.89 6.40 -17.07
C ALA A 30 -3.64 5.65 -15.74
N SER A 31 -3.33 6.35 -14.65
CA SER A 31 -3.06 5.78 -13.33
C SER A 31 -3.28 6.81 -12.22
N ILE A 32 -3.26 6.36 -10.96
CA ILE A 32 -3.24 7.23 -9.78
C ILE A 32 -2.01 6.85 -8.96
N ASP A 33 -1.13 7.82 -8.71
CA ASP A 33 0.04 7.63 -7.86
C ASP A 33 -0.40 7.51 -6.41
N CYS A 34 0.05 6.44 -5.74
CA CYS A 34 -0.16 6.21 -4.31
C CYS A 34 1.11 6.59 -3.53
N ARG A 35 0.94 6.91 -2.25
CA ARG A 35 2.06 7.24 -1.36
C ARG A 35 2.31 6.13 -0.36
N LEU A 36 3.56 6.00 0.05
CA LEU A 36 3.97 5.06 1.09
C LEU A 36 3.48 5.54 2.46
N GLY A 37 2.73 4.69 3.17
CA GLY A 37 2.34 4.91 4.55
C GLY A 37 3.51 4.74 5.53
N ASP A 38 3.25 5.03 6.80
CA ASP A 38 4.24 4.97 7.90
C ASP A 38 4.15 3.70 8.74
N HIS A 39 3.26 2.77 8.38
CA HIS A 39 3.07 1.47 9.03
C HIS A 39 3.71 0.33 8.24
N PHE A 40 4.49 -0.49 8.93
CA PHE A 40 5.26 -1.59 8.37
C PHE A 40 5.20 -2.84 9.24
N LEU A 41 5.22 -4.01 8.61
CA LEU A 41 5.33 -5.31 9.29
C LEU A 41 6.57 -6.06 8.80
N VAL A 42 7.47 -6.37 9.72
CA VAL A 42 8.69 -7.15 9.46
C VAL A 42 8.51 -8.54 10.05
N MET A 43 8.74 -9.60 9.28
CA MET A 43 8.61 -10.98 9.77
C MET A 43 9.63 -11.25 10.89
N GLU A 44 9.20 -11.89 11.97
CA GLU A 44 10.09 -12.27 13.07
C GLU A 44 10.85 -13.57 12.71
N ASP A 45 12.05 -13.41 12.18
CA ASP A 45 12.90 -14.50 11.69
C ASP A 45 13.55 -15.34 12.80
N LYS A 46 13.76 -14.77 14.00
CA LYS A 46 14.43 -15.47 15.10
C LYS A 46 13.64 -16.63 15.70
N ASN A 47 12.32 -16.57 15.60
CA ASN A 47 11.42 -17.53 16.25
C ASN A 47 10.69 -18.45 15.26
N MET A 48 10.92 -18.28 13.95
CA MET A 48 10.24 -19.05 12.90
C MET A 48 11.25 -19.75 11.98
N GLY A 49 11.18 -21.08 11.90
CA GLY A 49 12.05 -21.86 11.00
C GLY A 49 11.48 -22.01 9.58
N VAL A 50 10.16 -22.20 9.46
CA VAL A 50 9.46 -22.37 8.18
C VAL A 50 8.15 -21.59 8.24
N VAL A 51 7.85 -20.84 7.19
CA VAL A 51 6.55 -20.19 7.01
C VAL A 51 5.56 -21.22 6.47
N ARG A 52 4.50 -21.48 7.22
CA ARG A 52 3.40 -22.36 6.86
C ARG A 52 2.13 -21.53 6.66
N LEU A 53 1.30 -21.92 5.69
CA LEU A 53 0.08 -21.16 5.35
C LEU A 53 -1.10 -21.47 6.26
N ASP A 54 -1.02 -22.56 7.03
CA ASP A 54 -2.00 -23.01 8.02
C ASP A 54 -1.67 -22.58 9.46
N ASP A 55 -0.53 -21.92 9.66
CA ASP A 55 -0.08 -21.42 10.96
C ASP A 55 -0.08 -19.88 10.99
N GLU A 56 -0.20 -19.32 12.19
CA GLU A 56 -0.02 -17.89 12.42
C GLU A 56 1.43 -17.47 12.13
N ILE A 57 1.60 -16.38 11.37
CA ILE A 57 2.90 -15.79 11.09
C ILE A 57 3.14 -14.63 12.06
N LEU A 58 4.28 -14.66 12.74
CA LEU A 58 4.66 -13.61 13.68
C LEU A 58 5.33 -12.45 12.96
N TYR A 59 4.79 -11.25 13.18
CA TYR A 59 5.34 -10.01 12.67
C TYR A 59 5.69 -9.06 13.80
N ARG A 60 6.73 -8.27 13.56
CA ARG A 60 7.05 -7.09 14.35
C ARG A 60 6.45 -5.86 13.68
N ASP A 61 5.61 -5.17 14.43
CA ASP A 61 4.99 -3.91 14.02
C ASP A 61 5.98 -2.75 14.17
N PHE A 62 6.05 -1.89 13.15
CA PHE A 62 6.85 -0.68 13.17
C PHE A 62 6.06 0.49 12.59
N ASN A 63 5.99 1.59 13.35
CA ASN A 63 5.39 2.85 12.92
C ASN A 63 6.46 3.94 12.92
N GLY A 64 6.72 4.54 11.76
CA GLY A 64 7.72 5.60 11.66
C GLY A 64 7.81 6.23 10.27
N PRO A 65 8.37 7.46 10.20
CA PRO A 65 8.43 8.23 8.95
C PRO A 65 9.44 7.68 7.94
N ASN A 66 10.29 6.72 8.35
CA ASN A 66 11.24 6.05 7.47
C ASN A 66 11.52 4.63 7.97
N LEU A 67 11.85 3.75 7.03
CA LEU A 67 12.32 2.40 7.27
C LEU A 67 13.57 2.17 6.42
N THR A 68 14.65 1.67 7.03
CA THR A 68 15.80 1.16 6.27
C THR A 68 15.47 -0.25 5.81
N LEU A 69 15.49 -0.50 4.50
CA LEU A 69 15.29 -1.82 3.90
C LEU A 69 16.64 -2.44 3.50
N PRO A 70 17.18 -3.41 4.25
CA PRO A 70 18.42 -4.07 3.88
C PRO A 70 18.33 -4.85 2.56
N PRO A 71 19.44 -5.06 1.84
CA PRO A 71 19.47 -5.98 0.70
C PRO A 71 18.94 -7.37 1.09
N HIS A 72 18.21 -8.02 0.19
CA HIS A 72 17.64 -9.36 0.39
C HIS A 72 16.67 -9.48 1.58
N SER A 73 16.07 -8.38 2.04
CA SER A 73 15.03 -8.39 3.06
C SER A 73 13.63 -8.25 2.48
N PHE A 74 12.63 -8.57 3.29
CA PHE A 74 11.21 -8.47 2.94
C PHE A 74 10.46 -7.72 4.04
N VAL A 75 9.55 -6.83 3.63
CA VAL A 75 8.68 -6.06 4.52
C VAL A 75 7.30 -5.91 3.89
N LEU A 76 6.25 -5.92 4.73
CA LEU A 76 4.92 -5.47 4.31
C LEU A 76 4.79 -3.99 4.66
N ALA A 77 4.29 -3.21 3.71
CA ALA A 77 3.98 -1.80 3.89
C ALA A 77 2.52 -1.55 3.46
N THR A 78 2.03 -0.33 3.70
CA THR A 78 0.70 0.09 3.27
C THR A 78 0.76 1.37 2.43
N THR A 79 -0.28 1.63 1.66
CA THR A 79 -0.52 2.96 1.07
C THR A 79 -1.04 3.92 2.14
N MET A 80 -0.80 5.22 1.96
CA MET A 80 -1.48 6.25 2.74
C MET A 80 -2.96 6.34 2.37
N GLU A 81 -3.27 6.07 1.10
CA GLU A 81 -4.61 6.12 0.55
C GLU A 81 -5.41 4.87 0.92
N TYR A 82 -6.64 5.09 1.36
CA TYR A 82 -7.72 4.11 1.31
C TYR A 82 -8.34 4.09 -0.08
N VAL A 83 -8.55 2.90 -0.65
CA VAL A 83 -9.15 2.71 -1.98
C VAL A 83 -10.41 1.86 -1.88
N ARG A 84 -11.50 2.34 -2.47
CA ARG A 84 -12.76 1.59 -2.63
C ARG A 84 -13.16 1.56 -4.11
N LEU A 85 -13.46 0.36 -4.59
CA LEU A 85 -13.87 0.05 -5.96
C LEU A 85 -15.35 -0.35 -6.04
#